data_AF-A0A3S2CC26-F1
#
_entry.id   AF-A0A3S2CC26-F1
#
_cell.length_a   1.000
_cell.length_b   1.000
_cell.length_c   1.000
_cell.angle_alpha   90.00
_cell.angle_beta   90.00
_cell.angle_gamma   90.00
#
_symmetry.space_group_name_H-M   'P 1'
#
loop_
_entity.id
_entity.type
_entity.pdbx_description
1 polymer ?
#
loop_
_entity_poly.entity_id
_entity_poly.type
_entity_poly.pdbx_seq_one_letter_code
_entity_poly.pdbx_strand_id
1 'polypeptide(L)' 'LKAHQAIGCRGVSRSDFRYDDRHSENGEIVWLEVNTQPGMTPTSLVPEIAAQAGHSFGDLLSWMVEDASCLR' A
#
# COMPACT_ATOMS: atom_id res chain seq x y z
N LEU A 1 4.71 -6.91 2.26
CA LEU A 1 5.13 -7.54 0.98
C LEU A 1 4.44 -8.86 0.67
N LYS A 2 4.31 -9.82 1.60
CA LYS A 2 3.72 -11.15 1.32
C LYS A 2 2.38 -11.10 0.56
N ALA A 3 1.40 -10.35 1.06
CA ALA A 3 0.09 -10.20 0.43
C ALA A 3 0.16 -9.64 -1.00
N HIS A 4 0.83 -8.49 -1.17
CA HIS A 4 1.07 -7.85 -2.47
C HIS A 4 1.68 -8.81 -3.50
N GLN A 5 2.68 -9.60 -3.09
CA GLN A 5 3.34 -10.57 -3.95
C GLN A 5 2.45 -11.78 -4.26
N ALA A 6 1.74 -12.30 -3.27
CA ALA A 6 0.90 -13.50 -3.40
C ALA A 6 -0.23 -13.34 -4.44
N ILE A 7 -0.77 -12.12 -4.58
CA ILE A 7 -1.83 -11.82 -5.55
C ILE A 7 -1.30 -11.18 -6.84
N GLY A 8 0.03 -11.10 -7.00
CA GLY A 8 0.66 -10.58 -8.21
C GLY A 8 0.48 -9.08 -8.42
N CYS A 9 0.32 -8.29 -7.35
CA CYS A 9 0.31 -6.83 -7.47
C CYS A 9 1.64 -6.31 -8.03
N ARG A 10 1.55 -5.13 -8.64
CA ARG A 10 2.66 -4.35 -9.16
C ARG A 10 2.48 -2.88 -8.79
N GLY A 11 3.55 -2.10 -8.87
CA GLY A 11 3.52 -0.70 -8.48
C GLY A 11 3.04 -0.56 -7.04
N VAL A 12 2.12 0.38 -6.81
CA VAL A 12 1.58 0.65 -5.49
C VAL A 12 0.26 -0.07 -5.23
N SER A 13 0.13 -0.68 -4.06
CA SER A 13 -1.15 -1.15 -3.52
C SER A 13 -1.25 -0.76 -2.06
N ARG A 14 -2.42 -0.39 -1.57
CA ARG A 14 -2.66 -0.19 -0.13
C ARG A 14 -3.29 -1.44 0.46
N SER A 15 -2.70 -2.00 1.51
CA SER A 15 -3.27 -3.13 2.26
C SER A 15 -3.78 -2.63 3.60
N ASP A 16 -5.06 -2.88 3.87
CA ASP A 16 -5.71 -2.39 5.08
C ASP A 16 -5.87 -3.54 6.08
N PHE A 17 -5.49 -3.26 7.32
CA PHE A 17 -5.47 -4.24 8.39
C PHE A 17 -6.28 -3.72 9.58
N ARG A 18 -6.91 -4.63 10.29
CA ARG A 18 -7.53 -4.37 11.58
C ARG A 18 -6.81 -5.17 12.66
N TYR A 19 -6.37 -4.46 13.69
CA TYR A 19 -5.95 -5.09 14.93
C TYR A 19 -7.20 -5.43 15.76
N ASP A 20 -7.31 -6.68 16.22
CA ASP A 20 -8.37 -7.20 17.07
C ASP A 20 -7.77 -7.83 18.33
N ASP A 21 -7.96 -7.18 19.48
CA ASP A 21 -7.45 -7.60 20.79
C ASP A 21 -8.49 -8.33 21.64
N ARG A 22 -9.69 -8.61 21.10
CA ARG A 22 -10.81 -9.19 21.87
C ARG A 22 -10.66 -10.70 22.12
N HIS A 23 -9.90 -11.40 21.28
CA HIS A 23 -9.89 -12.88 21.25
C HIS A 23 -8.49 -13.50 21.41
N SER A 24 -7.43 -12.69 21.53
CA SER A 24 -6.04 -13.13 21.59
C SER A 24 -5.29 -12.32 22.65
N GLU A 25 -4.52 -12.99 23.52
CA GLU A 25 -3.67 -12.32 24.52
C GLU A 25 -2.63 -11.38 23.87
N ASN A 26 -2.24 -11.65 22.62
CA ASN A 26 -1.29 -10.84 21.85
C ASN A 26 -1.96 -9.96 20.78
N GLY A 27 -3.30 -9.94 20.76
CA GLY A 27 -4.10 -9.45 19.65
C GLY A 27 -3.90 -10.22 18.35
N GLU A 28 -4.71 -9.91 17.34
CA GLU A 28 -4.66 -10.50 16.00
C GLU A 28 -4.65 -9.37 14.96
N ILE A 29 -3.85 -9.51 13.91
CA ILE A 29 -3.87 -8.61 12.75
C ILE A 29 -4.65 -9.28 11.63
N VAL A 30 -5.86 -8.79 11.38
CA VAL A 30 -6.74 -9.27 10.31
C VAL A 30 -6.52 -8.41 9.06
N TRP A 31 -6.14 -9.05 7.95
CA TRP A 31 -6.06 -8.39 6.66
C TRP A 31 -7.48 -8.24 6.07
N LEU A 32 -7.91 -7.01 5.81
CA LEU A 32 -9.28 -6.72 5.37
C LEU A 32 -9.38 -6.67 3.85
N GLU A 33 -8.53 -5.85 3.23
CA GLU A 33 -8.60 -5.61 1.79
C GLU A 33 -7.24 -5.19 1.21
N VAL A 34 -7.20 -5.22 -0.12
CA VAL A 34 -6.12 -4.66 -0.93
C VAL A 34 -6.69 -3.77 -2.00
N ASN A 35 -6.26 -2.52 -1.98
CA ASN A 35 -6.60 -1.51 -2.96
C ASN A 35 -5.47 -1.46 -3.98
N THR A 36 -5.70 -2.03 -5.17
CA THR A 36 -4.74 -2.01 -6.29
C THR A 36 -4.71 -0.67 -7.02
N GLN A 37 -5.69 0.20 -6.77
CA GLN A 37 -5.73 1.58 -7.24
C GLN A 37 -6.12 2.51 -6.08
N PRO A 38 -5.18 2.81 -5.18
CA PRO A 38 -5.45 3.66 -4.02
C PRO A 38 -5.66 5.13 -4.44
N GLY A 39 -6.27 5.91 -3.55
CA GLY A 39 -6.38 7.36 -3.73
C GLY A 39 -5.01 8.05 -3.75
N MET A 40 -4.91 9.12 -4.56
CA MET A 40 -3.67 9.88 -4.79
C MET A 40 -3.86 11.40 -4.61
N THR A 41 -4.91 11.83 -3.90
CA THR A 41 -5.12 13.24 -3.53
C THR A 41 -4.20 13.65 -2.37
N PRO A 42 -4.05 14.96 -2.06
CA PRO A 42 -3.20 15.42 -0.96
C PRO A 42 -3.55 14.83 0.43
N THR A 43 -4.80 14.39 0.62
CA THR A 43 -5.28 13.76 1.86
C THR A 43 -5.43 12.25 1.75
N SER A 44 -4.89 11.64 0.69
CA SER A 44 -4.92 10.19 0.52
C SER A 44 -3.78 9.52 1.28
N LEU A 45 -4.06 8.32 1.81
CA LEU A 45 -3.12 7.58 2.65
C LEU A 45 -1.82 7.18 1.95
N VAL A 46 -1.85 6.84 0.66
CA VAL A 46 -0.62 6.41 -0.04
C VAL A 46 0.41 7.54 -0.17
N PRO A 47 0.04 8.74 -0.67
CA PRO A 47 0.93 9.91 -0.62
C PRO A 47 1.42 10.25 0.80
N GLU A 48 0.54 10.17 1.80
CA GLU A 48 0.90 10.44 3.19
C GLU A 48 1.94 9.44 3.74
N ILE A 49 1.73 8.15 3.53
CA ILE A 49 2.65 7.08 3.93
C ILE A 49 4.01 7.25 3.24
N ALA A 50 4.01 7.59 1.94
CA ALA A 50 5.25 7.82 1.19
C ALA A 50 6.04 9.02 1.75
N ALA A 51 5.34 10.11 2.07
CA ALA A 51 5.96 11.28 2.70
C ALA A 51 6.57 10.96 4.06
N GLN A 52 5.87 10.18 4.91
CA GLN A 52 6.41 9.71 6.19
C GLN A 52 7.62 8.78 6.02
N ALA A 53 7.68 8.04 4.91
CA ALA A 53 8.84 7.22 4.54
C ALA A 53 9.99 8.04 3.90
N GLY A 54 9.86 9.37 3.78
CA GLY A 54 10.89 10.25 3.24
C GLY A 54 10.86 10.41 1.71
N HIS A 55 9.79 9.99 1.03
CA HIS A 55 9.60 10.17 -0.40
C HIS A 55 8.64 11.32 -0.68
N SER A 56 9.03 12.28 -1.51
CA SER A 56 8.11 13.31 -1.95
C SER A 56 7.02 12.71 -2.85
N PHE A 57 5.91 13.43 -3.02
CA PHE A 57 4.87 13.00 -3.97
C PHE A 57 5.42 12.91 -5.40
N GLY A 58 6.34 13.80 -5.78
CA GLY A 58 7.01 13.74 -7.08
C GLY A 58 7.88 12.51 -7.26
N ASP A 59 8.60 12.09 -6.21
CA ASP A 59 9.42 10.86 -6.23
C ASP A 59 8.53 9.62 -6.38
N LEU A 60 7.42 9.57 -5.64
CA LEU A 60 6.44 8.49 -5.73
C LEU A 60 5.87 8.37 -7.15
N LEU A 61 5.47 9.49 -7.77
CA LEU A 61 4.94 9.49 -9.13
C LEU A 61 6.00 9.09 -10.15
N SER A 62 7.23 9.60 -10.03
CA SER A 62 8.33 9.27 -10.93
C SER A 62 8.61 7.76 -10.91
N TRP A 63 8.72 7.19 -9.71
CA TRP A 63 8.88 5.75 -9.51
C TRP A 63 7.73 4.93 -10.14
N MET A 64 6.48 5.34 -9.94
CA MET A 64 5.32 4.64 -10.50
C MET A 64 5.33 4.63 -12.03
N VAL A 65 5.72 5.76 -12.66
CA VAL A 65 5.77 5.88 -14.12
C VAL A 65 6.96 5.11 -14.70
N GLU A 66 8.11 5.12 -14.04
CA GLU A 66 9.29 4.36 -14.46
C GLU A 66 9.08 2.84 -14.38
N ASP A 67 8.33 2.34 -13.39
CA ASP A 67 7.96 0.93 -13.28
C ASP A 67 6.83 0.52 -14.25
N ALA A 68 6.05 1.48 -14.77
CA ALA A 68 4.87 1.22 -15.59
C ALA A 68 5.24 0.63 -16.97
N SER A 69 5.32 -0.69 -17.04
CA SER A 69 5.52 -1.44 -18.28
C SER A 69 4.27 -2.24 -18.69
N CYS A 70 3.90 -2.14 -19.97
CA CYS A 70 2.75 -2.85 -20.56
C CYS A 70 3.06 -4.29 -21.01
N LEU A 71 4.34 -4.66 -21.13
CA LEU A 71 4.76 -5.95 -21.66
C LEU A 71 5.79 -6.59 -20.73
N ARG A 72 5.64 -7.91 -20.56
CA ARG A 72 6.71 -8.81 -20.11
C ARG A 72 7.37 -9.41 -21.32
#